data_AF-A0A948FYY2-F1
#
_entry.id   AF-A0A948FYY2-F1
#
_cell.length_a   1.000
_cell.length_b   1.000
_cell.length_c   1.000
_cell.angle_alpha   90.00
_cell.angle_beta   90.00
_cell.angle_gamma   90.00
#
_symmetry.space_group_name_H-M   'P 1'
#
loop_
_entity.id
_entity.type
_entity.pdbx_description
1 polymer ?
#
loop_
_entity_poly.entity_id
_entity_poly.type
_entity_poly.pdbx_seq_one_letter_code
_entity_poly.pdbx_strand_id
1 'polypeptide(L)'
;MLSYLELVELPNGDIVLQRSEGDENPLVTIKFSQETREHIVGSALDVARAMVQAGIEAAALAADDDGFIDEEDIDDDDDDDQELGSKIVH
;
A
#
# COMPACT_ATOMS: atom_id res chain seq x y z
N MET A 1 -25.95 8.09 -4.13
CA MET A 1 -25.83 6.72 -4.64
C MET A 1 -24.50 6.17 -4.16
N LEU A 2 -24.42 4.88 -3.83
CA LEU A 2 -23.13 4.21 -3.63
C LEU A 2 -22.45 4.17 -5.00
N SER A 3 -21.30 4.83 -5.14
CA SER A 3 -20.51 4.75 -6.37
C SER A 3 -19.78 3.41 -6.38
N TYR A 4 -20.14 2.53 -7.31
CA TYR A 4 -19.41 1.30 -7.55
C TYR A 4 -18.08 1.61 -8.24
N LEU A 5 -17.05 0.83 -7.90
CA LEU A 5 -15.75 0.88 -8.55
C LEU A 5 -15.60 -0.35 -9.44
N GLU A 6 -14.99 -0.15 -10.60
CA GLU A 6 -14.69 -1.21 -11.56
C GLU A 6 -13.25 -1.14 -12.03
N LEU A 7 -12.69 -2.32 -12.34
CA LEU A 7 -11.42 -2.46 -13.03
C LEU A 7 -11.70 -2.69 -14.51
N VAL A 8 -11.12 -1.85 -15.36
CA VAL A 8 -11.26 -1.93 -16.82
C VAL A 8 -9.89 -2.09 -17.44
N GLU A 9 -9.74 -3.07 -18.33
CA GLU A 9 -8.55 -3.20 -19.17
C GLU A 9 -8.74 -2.35 -20.44
N LEU A 10 -7.82 -1.43 -20.65
CA LEU A 10 -7.79 -0.54 -21.80
C LEU A 10 -7.20 -1.26 -23.04
N PRO A 11 -7.44 -0.75 -24.26
CA PRO A 11 -6.90 -1.35 -25.49
C PRO A 11 -5.37 -1.43 -25.56
N ASN A 12 -4.67 -0.61 -24.78
CA ASN A 12 -3.21 -0.65 -24.67
C ASN A 12 -2.71 -1.67 -23.61
N GLY A 13 -3.63 -2.41 -23.00
CA GLY A 13 -3.43 -3.40 -21.94
C GLY A 13 -3.31 -2.80 -20.53
N ASP A 14 -3.35 -1.48 -20.38
CA ASP A 14 -3.27 -0.84 -19.06
C ASP A 14 -4.58 -1.11 -18.31
N ILE A 15 -4.50 -1.21 -16.99
CA ILE A 15 -5.69 -1.47 -16.18
C ILE A 15 -5.99 -0.25 -15.34
N VAL A 16 -7.23 0.22 -15.39
CA VAL A 16 -7.67 1.37 -14.63
C VAL A 16 -8.75 0.99 -13.62
N LEU A 17 -8.67 1.59 -12.43
CA LEU A 17 -9.76 1.59 -11.46
C LEU A 17 -10.54 2.88 -11.64
N GLN A 18 -11.84 2.77 -11.92
CA GLN A 18 -12.71 3.92 -12.16
C GLN A 18 -14.09 3.73 -11.54
N ARG A 19 -14.89 4.79 -11.51
CA ARG A 19 -16.30 4.72 -11.10
C ARG A 19 -17.11 4.04 -12.20
N SER A 20 -18.05 3.16 -11.84
CA SER A 20 -18.90 2.43 -12.80
C SER A 20 -19.84 3.32 -13.63
N GLU A 21 -19.97 4.59 -13.28
CA GLU A 21 -20.74 5.58 -14.06
C GLU A 21 -19.96 6.06 -15.31
N GLY A 22 -18.70 5.61 -15.47
CA GLY A 22 -17.80 6.04 -16.52
C GLY A 22 -17.24 7.42 -16.21
N ASP A 23 -15.97 7.46 -15.78
CA ASP A 23 -15.25 8.71 -15.51
C ASP A 23 -14.05 8.79 -16.45
N GLU A 24 -13.81 9.97 -17.02
CA GLU A 24 -12.64 10.22 -17.88
C GLU A 24 -11.33 10.27 -17.06
N ASN A 25 -11.43 10.38 -15.73
CA ASN A 25 -10.30 10.45 -14.84
C ASN A 25 -10.21 9.18 -13.95
N PRO A 26 -9.33 8.22 -14.29
CA PRO A 26 -9.18 7.00 -13.50
C PRO A 26 -8.62 7.31 -12.11
N LEU A 27 -9.12 6.62 -11.10
CA LEU A 27 -8.66 6.74 -9.71
C LEU A 27 -7.26 6.16 -9.53
N VAL A 28 -7.00 5.04 -10.22
CA VAL A 28 -5.71 4.35 -10.22
C VAL A 28 -5.45 3.83 -11.63
N THR A 29 -4.19 3.91 -12.08
CA THR A 29 -3.73 3.28 -13.31
C THR A 29 -2.61 2.31 -13.00
N ILE A 30 -2.78 1.05 -13.38
CA ILE A 30 -1.81 -0.03 -13.21
C ILE A 30 -1.20 -0.34 -14.58
N LYS A 31 0.12 -0.20 -14.68
CA LYS A 31 0.88 -0.46 -15.90
C LYS A 31 1.89 -1.57 -15.64
N PHE A 32 1.63 -2.72 -16.23
CA PHE A 32 2.61 -3.81 -16.26
C PHE A 32 3.65 -3.51 -17.33
N SER A 33 4.91 -3.84 -17.03
CA SER A 33 5.95 -3.84 -18.06
C SER A 33 5.60 -4.86 -19.15
N GLN A 34 6.22 -4.71 -20.32
CA GLN A 34 6.04 -5.67 -21.42
C GLN A 34 6.44 -7.08 -20.99
N GLU A 35 7.58 -7.22 -20.32
CA GLU A 35 8.07 -8.51 -19.79
C GLU A 35 7.04 -9.14 -18.84
N THR A 36 6.52 -8.40 -17.87
CA THR A 36 5.52 -8.93 -16.93
C THR A 36 4.24 -9.34 -17.66
N ARG A 37 3.78 -8.56 -18.64
CA ARG A 37 2.58 -8.90 -19.44
C ARG A 37 2.69 -10.25 -20.12
N GLU A 38 3.87 -10.61 -20.63
CA GLU A 38 4.10 -11.91 -21.26
C GLU A 38 3.92 -13.08 -20.28
N HIS A 39 4.16 -12.84 -18.98
CA HIS A 39 3.97 -13.84 -17.92
C HIS A 39 2.55 -13.91 -17.36
N ILE A 40 1.76 -12.84 -17.46
CA ILE A 40 0.39 -12.74 -16.89
C ILE A 40 -0.70 -12.62 -17.97
N VAL A 41 -0.42 -13.08 -19.19
CA VAL A 41 -1.38 -13.05 -20.31
C VAL A 41 -2.67 -13.77 -19.89
N GLY A 42 -3.80 -13.08 -20.01
CA GLY A 42 -5.11 -13.62 -19.64
C GLY A 42 -5.43 -13.59 -18.15
N SER A 43 -4.49 -13.19 -17.29
CA SER A 43 -4.70 -13.03 -15.84
C SER A 43 -4.41 -11.62 -15.32
N ALA A 44 -4.03 -10.67 -16.19
CA ALA A 44 -3.68 -9.31 -15.80
C ALA A 44 -4.78 -8.61 -14.96
N LEU A 45 -6.05 -8.80 -15.33
CA LEU A 45 -7.19 -8.26 -14.57
C LEU A 45 -7.35 -8.89 -13.18
N ASP A 46 -7.10 -10.20 -13.06
CA ASP A 46 -7.15 -10.90 -11.78
C ASP A 46 -6.01 -10.46 -10.86
N VAL A 47 -4.81 -10.27 -11.42
CA VAL A 47 -3.65 -9.72 -10.70
C VAL A 47 -3.95 -8.32 -10.21
N ALA A 48 -4.45 -7.43 -11.08
CA ALA A 48 -4.84 -6.08 -10.70
C ALA A 48 -5.91 -6.06 -9.60
N ARG A 49 -6.91 -6.95 -9.67
CA ARG A 49 -7.94 -7.10 -8.63
C ARG A 49 -7.33 -7.49 -7.29
N ALA A 50 -6.43 -8.47 -7.29
CA ALA A 50 -5.73 -8.90 -6.08
C ALA A 50 -4.89 -7.76 -5.49
N MET A 51 -4.19 -6.98 -6.31
CA MET A 51 -3.41 -5.82 -5.86
C MET A 51 -4.28 -4.75 -5.20
N VAL A 52 -5.42 -4.41 -5.81
CA VAL A 52 -6.34 -3.42 -5.24
C VAL A 52 -6.92 -3.92 -3.92
N GLN A 53 -7.33 -5.19 -3.84
CA GLN A 53 -7.86 -5.76 -2.61
C GLN A 53 -6.81 -5.78 -1.49
N ALA A 54 -5.60 -6.23 -1.78
CA ALA A 54 -4.50 -6.23 -0.82
C ALA A 54 -4.17 -4.80 -0.34
N GLY A 55 -4.23 -3.81 -1.23
CA GLY A 55 -4.03 -2.41 -0.85
C GLY A 55 -5.11 -1.87 0.09
N ILE A 56 -6.38 -2.25 -0.11
CA ILE A 56 -7.49 -1.88 0.79
C ILE A 56 -7.31 -2.54 2.16
N GLU A 57 -6.98 -3.83 2.18
CA GLU A 57 -6.74 -4.57 3.43
C GLU A 57 -5.55 -3.97 4.22
N ALA A 58 -4.45 -3.67 3.53
CA ALA A 58 -3.29 -3.02 4.15
C ALA A 58 -3.61 -1.63 4.69
N ALA A 59 -4.39 -0.83 3.96
CA ALA A 59 -4.81 0.49 4.40
C ALA A 59 -5.75 0.43 5.62
N ALA A 60 -6.61 -0.58 5.70
CA ALA A 60 -7.47 -0.80 6.87
C ALA A 60 -6.64 -1.15 8.11
N LEU A 61 -5.68 -2.08 7.98
CA LEU A 61 -4.77 -2.43 9.08
C LEU A 61 -3.95 -1.23 9.55
N ALA A 62 -3.46 -0.42 8.62
CA ALA A 62 -2.71 0.79 8.95
C ALA A 62 -3.56 1.92 9.56
N ALA A 63 -4.88 1.87 9.38
CA ALA A 63 -5.86 2.78 9.99
C ALA A 63 -6.38 2.29 11.35
N ASP A 64 -6.06 1.04 11.72
CA ASP A 64 -6.31 0.47 13.04
C ASP A 64 -5.07 0.60 13.96
N ASP A 65 -3.86 0.75 13.38
CA ASP A 65 -2.56 0.84 14.07
C ASP A 65 -2.21 2.25 14.60
N ASP A 66 -2.85 3.29 14.06
CA ASP A 66 -2.83 4.67 14.59
C ASP A 66 -3.54 4.82 15.96
N GLY A 67 -3.95 3.70 16.57
CA GLY A 67 -4.49 3.61 17.93
C GLY A 67 -3.54 3.14 19.03
N PHE A 68 -2.28 2.76 18.76
CA PHE A 68 -1.38 2.25 19.80
C PHE A 68 0.02 2.87 19.74
N ILE A 69 0.19 4.01 20.40
CA ILE A 69 1.42 4.27 21.13
C ILE A 69 1.22 3.55 22.47
N ASP A 70 1.82 2.38 22.66
CA ASP A 70 2.01 1.85 24.01
C ASP A 70 3.04 2.78 24.69
N GLU A 71 2.54 3.84 25.34
CA GLU A 71 3.31 4.69 26.27
C GLU A 71 3.62 3.96 27.60
N GLU A 72 3.60 2.62 27.63
CA GLU A 72 3.78 1.82 28.86
C GLU A 72 5.10 1.02 28.92
N ASP A 73 6.06 1.25 28.02
CA ASP A 73 7.44 0.71 28.13
C ASP A 73 8.48 1.79 28.53
N ILE A 74 8.04 2.93 29.08
CA ILE A 74 8.95 3.83 29.82
C ILE A 74 9.01 3.33 31.26
N ASP A 75 9.77 2.26 31.48
CA ASP A 75 10.33 1.96 32.79
C ASP A 75 11.39 3.03 33.07
N ASP A 76 10.95 4.16 33.63
CA ASP A 76 11.79 5.12 34.37
C ASP A 76 12.33 4.43 35.63
N ASP A 77 13.21 3.44 35.46
CA ASP A 77 14.14 3.04 36.50
C ASP A 77 15.36 3.97 36.42
N ASP A 78 15.16 5.16 37.01
CA ASP A 78 16.23 5.97 37.56
C ASP A 78 17.09 5.10 38.50
N ASP A 79 18.30 4.75 38.08
CA ASP A 79 19.42 4.51 38.99
C ASP A 79 20.78 4.76 38.29
N ASP A 80 21.34 5.92 38.60
CA ASP A 80 22.74 6.35 38.63
C ASP A 80 23.83 5.33 38.20
N ASP A 81 24.69 5.69 37.23
CA ASP A 81 26.00 6.34 37.49
C ASP A 81 26.88 6.48 36.23
N GLN A 82 27.76 7.48 36.26
CA GLN A 82 28.56 8.03 35.16
C GLN A 82 29.67 7.12 34.59
N GLU A 83 29.95 7.18 33.28
CA GLU A 83 31.33 7.47 32.81
C GLU A 83 31.38 8.05 31.38
N LEU A 84 31.85 9.29 31.27
CA LEU A 84 32.22 9.96 30.03
C LEU A 84 33.49 9.32 29.44
N GLY A 85 33.39 8.69 28.28
CA GLY A 85 34.56 8.14 27.57
C GLY A 85 34.35 8.09 26.06
N SER A 86 34.81 9.13 25.37
CA SER A 86 34.72 9.30 23.92
C SER A 86 35.38 8.18 23.11
N LYS A 87 34.77 7.79 21.98
CA LYS A 87 35.52 7.27 20.82
C LYS A 87 34.78 7.51 19.50
N ILE A 88 35.44 8.33 18.67
CA ILE A 88 35.16 8.58 17.26
C ILE A 88 35.31 7.26 16.49
N VAL A 89 34.44 6.99 15.52
CA VAL A 89 34.65 5.93 14.52
C VAL A 89 34.50 6.52 13.12
N HIS A 90 35.48 6.16 12.28
CA HIS A 90 35.83 6.67 10.95
C HIS A 90 34.76 6.46 9.88
#